data_AF-A0A3L7PVN9-F1
#
_entry.id   AF-A0A3L7PVN9-F1
#
_cell.length_a   1.000
_cell.length_b   1.000
_cell.length_c   1.000
_cell.angle_alpha   90.00
_cell.angle_beta   90.00
_cell.angle_gamma   90.00
#
_symmetry.space_group_name_H-M   'P 1'
#
loop_
_entity.id
_entity.type
_entity.pdbx_description
1 polymer ?
#
loop_
_entity_poly.entity_id
_entity_poly.type
_entity_poly.pdbx_seq_one_letter_code
_entity_poly.pdbx_strand_id
1 'polypeptide(L)'
;MVSLAHDGRFETARRILQQTRDANFDHQLPWFRLAMVSHDASLAQEVVATMRKRDKAQAAWMGALWAWRSGDIGKLVAEVEVLRQIRAGKKEDRKLDLMLWEAQGLLACEQGDGAGGLKLLKRCVDKTKDDFSHHAWGNGAAHMLAWGLGALRVGDALQGEEAFLEALAHDPGNAAAALGLRILAELAGDTAKAESYAALAKRLWARADRGALEDLEGWLRGLAAAGFNRSPSSTVSRK
;
A
#
# COMPACT_ATOMS: atom_id res chain seq x y z
N MET A 1 16.06 -3.60 9.81
CA MET A 1 15.72 -2.60 8.77
C MET A 1 14.22 -2.45 8.61
N VAL A 2 13.46 -3.50 8.26
CA VAL A 2 11.98 -3.40 8.08
C VAL A 2 11.28 -2.75 9.28
N SER A 3 11.68 -3.08 10.51
CA SER A 3 11.18 -2.41 11.72
C SER A 3 11.48 -0.90 11.78
N LEU A 4 12.61 -0.42 11.26
CA LEU A 4 12.91 1.03 11.24
C LEU A 4 12.02 1.76 10.23
N ALA A 5 11.82 1.18 9.04
CA ALA A 5 10.90 1.73 8.05
C ALA A 5 9.45 1.72 8.58
N HIS A 6 9.09 0.67 9.33
CA HIS A 6 7.79 0.55 9.98
C HIS A 6 7.59 1.57 11.11
N ASP A 7 8.64 1.92 11.85
CA ASP A 7 8.65 2.94 12.91
C ASP A 7 8.80 4.40 12.38
N GLY A 8 8.85 4.60 11.05
CA GLY A 8 9.08 5.91 10.45
C GLY A 8 10.51 6.46 10.58
N ARG A 9 11.48 5.62 10.94
CA ARG A 9 12.90 5.97 11.19
C ARG A 9 13.75 5.86 9.93
N PHE A 10 13.39 6.62 8.90
CA PHE A 10 13.93 6.51 7.55
C PHE A 10 15.42 6.89 7.44
N GLU A 11 15.88 7.93 8.13
CA GLU A 11 17.29 8.34 8.17
C GLU A 11 18.18 7.22 8.69
N THR A 12 17.74 6.55 9.76
CA THR A 12 18.46 5.40 10.33
C THR A 12 18.41 4.22 9.37
N ALA A 13 17.27 3.95 8.73
CA ALA A 13 17.15 2.91 7.72
C ALA A 13 18.06 3.15 6.50
N ARG A 14 18.20 4.40 6.03
CA ARG A 14 19.11 4.78 4.93
C ARG A 14 20.59 4.65 5.30
N ARG A 15 20.96 4.93 6.56
CA ARG A 15 22.33 4.64 7.03
C ARG A 15 22.65 3.15 6.98
N ILE A 16 21.70 2.30 7.39
CA ILE A 16 21.86 0.84 7.31
C ILE A 16 21.89 0.37 5.85
N LEU A 17 21.08 0.94 4.95
CA LEU A 17 21.16 0.70 3.51
C LEU A 17 22.60 0.87 3.01
N GLN A 18 23.22 2.01 3.32
CA GLN A 18 24.59 2.27 2.88
C GLN A 18 25.58 1.25 3.46
N GLN A 19 25.51 0.98 4.76
CA GLN A 19 26.37 -0.03 5.41
C GLN A 19 26.23 -1.43 4.79
N THR A 20 25.00 -1.84 4.44
CA THR A 20 24.78 -3.14 3.78
C THR A 20 25.34 -3.17 2.37
N ARG A 21 25.25 -2.05 1.62
CA ARG A 21 25.85 -1.93 0.29
C ARG A 21 27.38 -2.02 0.37
N ASP A 22 27.99 -1.32 1.32
CA ASP A 22 29.44 -1.36 1.55
C ASP A 22 29.92 -2.78 1.91
N ALA A 23 29.06 -3.57 2.56
CA ALA A 23 29.28 -4.99 2.87
C ALA A 23 28.90 -5.96 1.73
N ASN A 24 28.60 -5.47 0.52
CA ASN A 24 28.12 -6.26 -0.63
C ASN A 24 26.89 -7.13 -0.35
N PHE A 25 26.01 -6.66 0.55
CA PHE A 25 24.78 -7.33 0.91
C PHE A 25 23.57 -6.59 0.37
N ASP A 26 22.68 -7.30 -0.34
CA ASP A 26 21.61 -6.68 -1.10
C ASP A 26 20.24 -7.34 -0.86
N HIS A 27 19.25 -6.51 -0.51
CA HIS A 27 17.91 -6.89 -0.10
C HIS A 27 16.86 -5.97 -0.72
N GLN A 28 16.57 -6.23 -1.98
CA GLN A 28 15.73 -5.37 -2.83
C GLN A 28 14.33 -5.12 -2.28
N LEU A 29 13.61 -6.15 -1.79
CA LEU A 29 12.24 -5.97 -1.28
C LEU A 29 12.19 -5.07 -0.02
N PRO A 30 13.03 -5.29 1.01
CA PRO A 30 13.12 -4.37 2.12
C PRO A 30 13.45 -2.92 1.68
N TRP A 31 14.36 -2.71 0.73
CA TRP A 31 14.68 -1.37 0.22
C TRP A 31 13.55 -0.72 -0.56
N PHE A 32 12.80 -1.50 -1.34
CA PHE A 32 11.59 -1.04 -2.00
C PHE A 32 10.54 -0.57 -1.00
N ARG A 33 10.35 -1.31 0.10
CA ARG A 33 9.41 -0.92 1.16
C ARG A 33 9.82 0.38 1.83
N LEU A 34 11.11 0.54 2.14
CA LEU A 34 11.64 1.81 2.65
C LEU A 34 11.31 2.95 1.68
N ALA A 35 11.53 2.76 0.38
CA ALA A 35 11.23 3.77 -0.63
C ALA A 35 9.72 4.12 -0.67
N MET A 36 8.84 3.13 -0.60
CA MET A 36 7.39 3.32 -0.57
C MET A 36 6.92 4.14 0.63
N VAL A 37 7.41 3.83 1.84
CA VAL A 37 6.98 4.52 3.06
C VAL A 37 7.62 5.89 3.24
N SER A 38 8.86 6.07 2.76
CA SER A 38 9.58 7.35 2.84
C SER A 38 9.40 8.23 1.59
N HIS A 39 8.58 7.79 0.64
CA HIS A 39 8.31 8.45 -0.64
C HIS A 39 9.59 8.79 -1.43
N ASP A 40 10.59 7.91 -1.38
CA ASP A 40 11.90 8.09 -2.01
C ASP A 40 11.90 7.55 -3.45
N ALA A 41 11.60 8.44 -4.40
CA ALA A 41 11.49 8.10 -5.81
C ALA A 41 12.78 7.53 -6.41
N SER A 42 13.93 8.07 -6.00
CA SER A 42 15.24 7.65 -6.49
C SER A 42 15.51 6.20 -6.09
N LEU A 43 15.33 5.89 -4.79
CA LEU A 43 15.53 4.54 -4.28
C LEU A 43 14.54 3.54 -4.90
N ALA A 44 13.26 3.92 -5.06
CA ALA A 44 12.25 3.07 -5.67
C ALA A 44 12.64 2.68 -7.11
N GLN A 45 13.04 3.66 -7.92
CA GLN A 45 13.45 3.43 -9.31
C GLN A 45 14.71 2.58 -9.41
N GLU A 46 15.70 2.84 -8.56
CA GLU A 46 16.94 2.06 -8.49
C GLU A 46 16.65 0.57 -8.19
N VAL A 47 15.83 0.32 -7.18
CA VAL A 47 15.44 -1.04 -6.77
C VAL A 47 14.64 -1.75 -7.86
N VAL A 48 13.67 -1.06 -8.48
CA VAL A 48 12.89 -1.62 -9.60
C VAL A 48 13.78 -1.96 -10.78
N ALA A 49 14.74 -1.09 -11.14
CA ALA A 49 15.67 -1.32 -12.24
C ALA A 49 16.59 -2.51 -11.95
N THR A 50 17.08 -2.64 -10.72
CA THR A 50 17.90 -3.77 -10.29
C THR A 50 17.11 -5.07 -10.33
N MET A 51 15.89 -5.07 -9.80
CA MET A 51 15.03 -6.25 -9.84
C MET A 51 14.64 -6.64 -11.27
N ARG A 52 14.51 -5.69 -12.18
CA ARG A 52 14.18 -5.99 -13.59
C ARG A 52 15.16 -6.96 -14.25
N LYS A 53 16.43 -6.92 -13.82
CA LYS A 53 17.50 -7.81 -14.30
C LYS A 53 17.45 -9.22 -13.69
N ARG A 54 16.75 -9.40 -12.56
CA ARG A 54 16.74 -10.66 -11.77
C ARG A 54 15.38 -11.38 -11.82
N ASP A 55 14.30 -10.65 -11.57
CA ASP A 55 12.94 -11.17 -11.55
C ASP A 55 11.99 -10.12 -12.16
N LYS A 56 11.61 -10.35 -13.41
CA LYS A 56 10.75 -9.45 -14.18
C LYS A 56 9.35 -9.29 -13.56
N ALA A 57 8.82 -10.35 -12.93
CA ALA A 57 7.49 -10.30 -12.31
C ALA A 57 7.53 -9.45 -11.04
N GLN A 58 8.50 -9.70 -10.16
CA GLN A 58 8.70 -8.92 -8.95
C GLN A 58 8.95 -7.43 -9.28
N ALA A 59 9.76 -7.15 -10.30
CA ALA A 59 10.05 -5.79 -10.73
C ALA A 59 8.82 -5.07 -11.31
N ALA A 60 7.96 -5.78 -12.05
CA ALA A 60 6.73 -5.21 -12.58
C ALA A 60 5.74 -4.89 -11.46
N TRP A 61 5.59 -5.80 -10.50
CA TRP A 61 4.78 -5.54 -9.32
C TRP A 61 5.29 -4.35 -8.49
N MET A 62 6.59 -4.28 -8.19
CA MET A 62 7.18 -3.12 -7.51
C MET A 62 6.97 -1.82 -8.31
N GLY A 63 7.18 -1.87 -9.63
CA GLY A 63 6.94 -0.74 -10.52
C GLY A 63 5.48 -0.27 -10.48
N ALA A 64 4.52 -1.20 -10.48
CA ALA A 64 3.10 -0.90 -10.36
C ALA A 64 2.76 -0.23 -9.02
N LEU A 65 3.23 -0.80 -7.90
CA LEU A 65 2.98 -0.22 -6.58
C LEU A 65 3.55 1.20 -6.45
N TRP A 66 4.77 1.43 -6.94
CA TRP A 66 5.36 2.75 -6.93
C TRP A 66 4.59 3.72 -7.84
N ALA A 67 4.25 3.30 -9.05
CA ALA A 67 3.48 4.12 -10.00
C ALA A 67 2.12 4.54 -9.42
N TRP A 68 1.42 3.63 -8.73
CA TRP A 68 0.20 3.96 -8.01
C TRP A 68 0.46 4.97 -6.88
N ARG A 69 1.49 4.72 -6.05
CA ARG A 69 1.89 5.59 -4.94
C ARG A 69 2.25 7.02 -5.37
N SER A 70 2.88 7.16 -6.54
CA SER A 70 3.32 8.44 -7.11
C SER A 70 2.29 9.10 -8.05
N GLY A 71 1.13 8.47 -8.27
CA GLY A 71 0.08 8.99 -9.15
C GLY A 71 0.36 8.84 -10.65
N ASP A 72 1.34 8.03 -11.06
CA ASP A 72 1.65 7.76 -12.46
C ASP A 72 0.78 6.62 -13.01
N ILE A 73 -0.45 6.95 -13.38
CA ILE A 73 -1.42 5.96 -13.86
C ILE A 73 -0.99 5.33 -15.19
N GLY A 74 -0.30 6.07 -16.05
CA GLY A 74 0.21 5.54 -17.32
C GLY A 74 1.23 4.43 -17.09
N LYS A 75 2.16 4.65 -16.14
CA LYS A 75 3.13 3.63 -15.74
C LYS A 75 2.48 2.46 -15.03
N LEU A 76 1.49 2.69 -14.17
CA LEU A 76 0.72 1.62 -13.50
C LEU A 76 0.06 0.69 -14.54
N VAL A 77 -0.61 1.24 -15.55
CA VAL A 77 -1.21 0.46 -16.64
C VAL A 77 -0.15 -0.41 -17.34
N ALA A 78 0.99 0.18 -17.69
CA ALA A 78 2.06 -0.54 -18.37
C ALA A 78 2.61 -1.71 -17.54
N GLU A 79 2.83 -1.51 -16.23
CA GLU A 79 3.36 -2.57 -15.36
C GLU A 79 2.35 -3.68 -15.08
N VAL A 80 1.05 -3.34 -14.94
CA VAL A 80 -0.03 -4.33 -14.85
C VAL A 80 -0.10 -5.19 -16.11
N GLU A 81 0.07 -4.59 -17.29
CA GLU A 81 0.08 -5.35 -18.54
C GLU A 81 1.28 -6.31 -18.64
N VAL A 82 2.46 -5.89 -18.17
CA VAL A 82 3.61 -6.79 -18.05
C VAL A 82 3.29 -7.98 -17.14
N LEU A 83 2.63 -7.76 -15.99
CA LEU A 83 2.22 -8.86 -15.10
C LEU A 83 1.22 -9.81 -15.76
N ARG A 84 0.24 -9.30 -16.51
CA ARG A 84 -0.73 -10.12 -17.25
C ARG A 84 -0.06 -11.02 -18.28
N GLN A 85 0.88 -10.46 -19.05
CA GLN A 85 1.64 -11.21 -20.05
C GLN A 85 2.47 -12.33 -19.42
N ILE A 86 3.15 -12.06 -18.30
CA ILE A 86 3.91 -13.09 -17.57
C ILE A 86 2.96 -14.18 -17.05
N ARG A 87 1.80 -13.78 -16.50
CA ARG A 87 0.80 -14.71 -15.94
C ARG A 87 0.17 -15.62 -16.98
N ALA A 88 0.03 -15.16 -18.22
CA ALA A 88 -0.46 -15.98 -19.33
C ALA A 88 0.43 -17.21 -19.56
N GLY A 89 1.74 -17.09 -19.34
CA GLY A 89 2.73 -18.18 -19.46
C GLY A 89 2.95 -19.00 -18.20
N LYS A 90 2.42 -18.60 -17.03
CA LYS A 90 2.64 -19.26 -15.73
C LYS A 90 1.34 -19.45 -14.98
N LYS A 91 0.52 -20.41 -15.43
CA LYS A 91 -0.89 -20.46 -15.04
C LYS A 91 -1.20 -20.86 -13.59
N GLU A 92 -0.21 -21.42 -12.89
CA GLU A 92 -0.36 -22.00 -11.55
C GLU A 92 0.50 -21.31 -10.49
N ASP A 93 1.11 -20.17 -10.83
CA ASP A 93 1.98 -19.42 -9.92
C ASP A 93 1.14 -18.53 -8.97
N ARG A 94 0.89 -19.03 -7.76
CA ARG A 94 0.13 -18.32 -6.72
C ARG A 94 0.76 -16.99 -6.31
N LYS A 95 2.09 -16.88 -6.29
CA LYS A 95 2.77 -15.63 -5.95
C LYS A 95 2.49 -14.58 -7.03
N LEU A 96 2.54 -15.00 -8.29
CA LEU A 96 2.21 -14.14 -9.42
C LEU A 96 0.74 -13.74 -9.43
N ASP A 97 -0.17 -14.63 -9.02
CA ASP A 97 -1.58 -14.30 -8.84
C ASP A 97 -1.79 -13.16 -7.83
N LEU A 98 -1.15 -13.26 -6.65
CA LEU A 98 -1.25 -12.21 -5.62
C LEU A 98 -0.69 -10.87 -6.13
N MET A 99 0.48 -10.89 -6.77
CA MET A 99 1.08 -9.69 -7.36
C MET A 99 0.19 -9.05 -8.43
N LEU A 100 -0.41 -9.85 -9.29
CA LEU A 100 -1.31 -9.35 -10.34
C LEU A 100 -2.62 -8.82 -9.76
N TRP A 101 -3.26 -9.54 -8.83
CA TRP A 101 -4.52 -9.08 -8.22
C TRP A 101 -4.34 -7.77 -7.45
N GLU A 102 -3.24 -7.62 -6.71
CA GLU A 102 -2.96 -6.39 -5.99
C GLU A 102 -2.77 -5.20 -6.96
N ALA A 103 -1.86 -5.32 -7.93
CA ALA A 103 -1.59 -4.25 -8.89
C ALA A 103 -2.82 -3.92 -9.76
N GLN A 104 -3.55 -4.93 -10.21
CA GLN A 104 -4.76 -4.75 -11.01
C GLN A 104 -5.91 -4.17 -10.18
N GLY A 105 -6.03 -4.55 -8.90
CA GLY A 105 -7.02 -4.02 -7.99
C GLY A 105 -6.84 -2.52 -7.75
N LEU A 106 -5.59 -2.09 -7.50
CA LEU A 106 -5.24 -0.67 -7.38
C LEU A 106 -5.54 0.10 -8.67
N LEU A 107 -5.16 -0.45 -9.83
CA LEU A 107 -5.46 0.18 -11.12
C LEU A 107 -6.96 0.34 -11.36
N ALA A 108 -7.77 -0.68 -11.04
CA ALA A 108 -9.22 -0.61 -11.19
C ALA A 108 -9.83 0.47 -10.28
N CYS A 109 -9.34 0.61 -9.05
CA CYS A 109 -9.73 1.70 -8.14
C CYS A 109 -9.43 3.08 -8.74
N GLU A 110 -8.28 3.25 -9.40
CA GLU A 110 -7.92 4.51 -10.07
C GLU A 110 -8.80 4.80 -11.29
N GLN A 111 -9.16 3.77 -12.06
CA GLN A 111 -9.93 3.88 -13.30
C GLN A 111 -11.45 3.97 -13.09
N GLY A 112 -11.92 3.99 -11.85
CA GLY A 112 -13.34 4.13 -11.52
C GLY A 112 -14.12 2.81 -11.42
N ASP A 113 -13.47 1.66 -11.60
CA ASP A 113 -14.03 0.35 -11.25
C ASP A 113 -13.69 0.01 -9.79
N GLY A 114 -14.24 0.79 -8.87
CA GLY A 114 -13.98 0.62 -7.44
C GLY A 114 -14.42 -0.75 -6.92
N ALA A 115 -15.62 -1.20 -7.28
CA ALA A 115 -16.13 -2.50 -6.83
C ALA A 115 -15.27 -3.67 -7.33
N GLY A 116 -14.88 -3.67 -8.61
CA GLY A 116 -13.99 -4.68 -9.16
C GLY A 116 -12.58 -4.62 -8.55
N GLY A 117 -12.07 -3.41 -8.32
CA GLY A 117 -10.79 -3.19 -7.66
C GLY A 117 -10.73 -3.73 -6.24
N LEU A 118 -11.70 -3.35 -5.39
CA LEU A 118 -11.79 -3.82 -4.00
C LEU A 118 -11.96 -5.33 -3.92
N LYS A 119 -12.73 -5.93 -4.84
CA LYS A 119 -12.87 -7.39 -4.91
C LYS A 119 -11.53 -8.10 -5.15
N LEU A 120 -10.66 -7.54 -5.98
CA LEU A 120 -9.32 -8.11 -6.23
C LEU A 120 -8.40 -7.92 -5.02
N LEU A 121 -8.43 -6.75 -4.37
CA LEU A 121 -7.62 -6.48 -3.18
C LEU A 121 -8.03 -7.37 -2.00
N LYS A 122 -9.33 -7.47 -1.72
CA LYS A 122 -9.86 -8.38 -0.70
C LYS A 122 -9.54 -9.85 -1.03
N ARG A 123 -9.52 -10.22 -2.31
CA ARG A 123 -9.12 -11.57 -2.73
C ARG A 123 -7.68 -11.89 -2.34
N CYS A 124 -6.76 -10.91 -2.34
CA CYS A 124 -5.40 -11.13 -1.81
C CYS A 124 -5.46 -11.50 -0.33
N VAL A 125 -6.21 -10.74 0.49
CA VAL A 125 -6.44 -11.01 1.91
C VAL A 125 -7.01 -12.41 2.14
N ASP A 126 -8.11 -12.72 1.48
CA ASP A 126 -8.81 -14.01 1.62
C ASP A 126 -7.92 -15.20 1.21
N LYS A 127 -6.98 -14.98 0.28
CA LYS A 127 -6.05 -16.00 -0.19
C LYS A 127 -4.80 -16.09 0.66
N THR A 128 -4.48 -15.13 1.52
CA THR A 128 -3.32 -15.21 2.40
C THR A 128 -3.68 -15.46 3.85
N LYS A 129 -4.95 -15.38 4.26
CA LYS A 129 -5.39 -15.49 5.67
C LYS A 129 -4.82 -16.66 6.49
N ASP A 130 -4.55 -17.80 5.84
CA ASP A 130 -4.00 -19.01 6.48
C ASP A 130 -2.47 -19.13 6.31
N ASP A 131 -1.82 -18.14 5.70
CA ASP A 131 -0.39 -18.11 5.44
C ASP A 131 0.34 -17.29 6.51
N PHE A 132 0.96 -18.01 7.45
CA PHE A 132 1.73 -17.40 8.53
C PHE A 132 2.79 -16.40 8.03
N SER A 133 3.40 -16.62 6.86
CA SER A 133 4.43 -15.72 6.32
C SER A 133 3.87 -14.36 5.86
N HIS A 134 2.57 -14.30 5.58
CA HIS A 134 1.84 -13.10 5.24
C HIS A 134 1.15 -12.43 6.43
N HIS A 135 1.01 -13.14 7.56
CA HIS A 135 0.39 -12.65 8.80
C HIS A 135 1.37 -12.44 9.97
N ALA A 136 2.65 -12.79 9.79
CA ALA A 136 3.72 -12.54 10.76
C ALA A 136 4.40 -11.17 10.55
N TRP A 137 5.08 -10.71 11.62
CA TRP A 137 5.78 -9.42 11.73
C TRP A 137 6.52 -8.97 10.45
N GLY A 138 6.25 -7.73 10.03
CA GLY A 138 6.89 -7.08 8.88
C GLY A 138 6.24 -7.33 7.51
N ASN A 139 5.33 -8.32 7.42
CA ASN A 139 4.43 -8.56 6.28
C ASN A 139 2.94 -8.49 6.64
N GLY A 140 2.64 -8.64 7.94
CA GLY A 140 1.36 -9.10 8.51
C GLY A 140 0.07 -8.47 8.01
N ALA A 141 0.15 -7.23 7.53
CA ALA A 141 -0.99 -6.43 7.14
C ALA A 141 -0.88 -5.85 5.72
N ALA A 142 0.08 -6.30 4.89
CA ALA A 142 0.34 -5.65 3.60
C ALA A 142 -0.89 -5.64 2.68
N HIS A 143 -1.57 -6.77 2.55
CA HIS A 143 -2.77 -6.87 1.70
C HIS A 143 -4.01 -6.22 2.34
N MET A 144 -4.17 -6.29 3.67
CA MET A 144 -5.23 -5.56 4.39
C MET A 144 -5.05 -4.04 4.21
N LEU A 145 -3.82 -3.55 4.34
CA LEU A 145 -3.51 -2.15 4.13
C LEU A 145 -3.78 -1.75 2.67
N ALA A 146 -3.36 -2.55 1.68
CA ALA A 146 -3.65 -2.28 0.28
C ALA A 146 -5.16 -2.22 0.00
N TRP A 147 -5.96 -3.11 0.61
CA TRP A 147 -7.41 -3.09 0.53
C TRP A 147 -8.00 -1.82 1.16
N GLY A 148 -7.60 -1.45 2.38
CA GLY A 148 -8.08 -0.24 3.04
C GLY A 148 -7.71 1.03 2.30
N LEU A 149 -6.49 1.09 1.75
CA LEU A 149 -6.05 2.19 0.89
C LEU A 149 -6.87 2.30 -0.40
N GLY A 150 -7.16 1.16 -1.04
CA GLY A 150 -8.06 1.11 -2.18
C GLY A 150 -9.47 1.61 -1.83
N ALA A 151 -10.00 1.20 -0.68
CA ALA A 151 -11.33 1.59 -0.21
C ALA A 151 -11.40 3.10 0.09
N LEU A 152 -10.37 3.63 0.76
CA LEU A 152 -10.21 5.07 0.98
C LEU A 152 -10.17 5.84 -0.34
N ARG A 153 -9.45 5.30 -1.35
CA ARG A 153 -9.30 5.91 -2.68
C ARG A 153 -10.61 5.97 -3.48
N VAL A 154 -11.52 5.02 -3.28
CA VAL A 154 -12.81 4.96 -4.01
C VAL A 154 -13.99 5.46 -3.20
N GLY A 155 -13.79 5.90 -1.96
CA GLY A 155 -14.84 6.42 -1.11
C GLY A 155 -15.70 5.36 -0.42
N ASP A 156 -15.21 4.12 -0.28
CA ASP A 156 -15.92 3.05 0.42
C ASP A 156 -15.50 3.01 1.90
N ALA A 157 -16.22 3.75 2.74
CA ALA A 157 -15.90 3.88 4.16
C ALA A 157 -16.06 2.54 4.92
N LEU A 158 -17.02 1.71 4.55
CA LEU A 158 -17.30 0.45 5.24
C LEU A 158 -16.15 -0.54 5.04
N GLN A 159 -15.76 -0.77 3.78
CA GLN A 159 -14.62 -1.64 3.50
C GLN A 159 -13.30 -1.04 3.99
N GLY A 160 -13.16 0.30 3.96
CA GLY A 160 -12.00 0.97 4.50
C GLY A 160 -11.83 0.72 6.00
N GLU A 161 -12.91 0.87 6.78
CA GLU A 161 -12.89 0.63 8.21
C GLU A 161 -12.53 -0.83 8.54
N GLU A 162 -13.20 -1.79 7.90
CA GLU A 162 -12.92 -3.22 8.06
C GLU A 162 -11.45 -3.54 7.77
N ALA A 163 -10.96 -3.13 6.60
CA ALA A 163 -9.59 -3.42 6.16
C ALA A 163 -8.52 -2.81 7.08
N PHE A 164 -8.72 -1.57 7.55
CA PHE A 164 -7.75 -0.94 8.46
C PHE A 164 -7.79 -1.52 9.87
N LEU A 165 -8.96 -1.95 10.37
CA LEU A 165 -9.07 -2.67 11.64
C LEU A 165 -8.37 -4.04 11.54
N GLU A 166 -8.57 -4.78 10.45
CA GLU A 166 -7.84 -6.02 10.22
C GLU A 166 -6.33 -5.78 10.12
N ALA A 167 -5.91 -4.73 9.41
CA ALA A 167 -4.50 -4.36 9.33
C ALA A 167 -3.89 -4.11 10.72
N LEU A 168 -4.59 -3.42 11.62
CA LEU A 168 -4.13 -3.20 13.00
C LEU A 168 -4.18 -4.47 13.87
N ALA A 169 -5.13 -5.37 13.62
CA ALA A 169 -5.21 -6.63 14.34
C ALA A 169 -4.00 -7.53 14.04
N HIS A 170 -3.54 -7.54 12.79
CA HIS A 170 -2.38 -8.33 12.36
C HIS A 170 -1.05 -7.60 12.51
N ASP A 171 -1.07 -6.26 12.48
CA ASP A 171 0.10 -5.40 12.67
C ASP A 171 -0.27 -4.20 13.56
N PRO A 172 -0.22 -4.34 14.89
CA PRO A 172 -0.60 -3.28 15.83
C PRO A 172 0.26 -2.01 15.72
N GLY A 173 1.41 -2.08 15.02
CA GLY A 173 2.29 -0.93 14.77
C GLY A 173 1.99 -0.19 13.46
N ASN A 174 0.94 -0.56 12.72
CA ASN A 174 0.64 0.03 11.42
C ASN A 174 0.05 1.45 11.54
N ALA A 175 0.92 2.47 11.53
CA ALA A 175 0.51 3.88 11.59
C ALA A 175 -0.36 4.31 10.41
N ALA A 176 -0.15 3.74 9.21
CA ALA A 176 -0.98 4.06 8.03
C ALA A 176 -2.43 3.62 8.23
N ALA A 177 -2.66 2.43 8.78
CA ALA A 177 -4.00 1.94 9.12
C ALA A 177 -4.66 2.80 10.21
N ALA A 178 -3.92 3.18 11.26
CA ALA A 178 -4.43 4.09 12.28
C ALA A 178 -4.82 5.47 11.70
N LEU A 179 -4.00 6.05 10.82
CA LEU A 179 -4.32 7.29 10.12
C LEU A 179 -5.52 7.13 9.16
N GLY A 180 -5.64 6.00 8.48
CA GLY A 180 -6.80 5.67 7.64
C GLY A 180 -8.10 5.68 8.45
N LEU A 181 -8.12 5.01 9.60
CA LEU A 181 -9.28 5.01 10.52
C LEU A 181 -9.60 6.39 11.08
N ARG A 182 -8.58 7.18 11.41
CA ARG A 182 -8.78 8.59 11.79
C ARG A 182 -9.52 9.35 10.70
N ILE A 183 -9.05 9.27 9.45
CA ILE A 183 -9.64 10.00 8.31
C ILE A 183 -11.11 9.56 8.11
N LEU A 184 -11.39 8.26 8.18
CA LEU A 184 -12.76 7.75 8.06
C LEU A 184 -13.67 8.25 9.20
N ALA A 185 -13.15 8.31 10.43
CA ALA A 185 -13.89 8.86 11.58
C ALA A 185 -14.18 10.36 11.41
N GLU A 186 -13.22 11.15 10.92
CA GLU A 186 -13.41 12.57 10.59
C GLU A 186 -14.51 12.74 9.52
N LEU A 187 -14.49 11.94 8.45
CA LEU A 187 -15.49 11.96 7.39
C LEU A 187 -16.89 11.59 7.89
N ALA A 188 -16.99 10.73 8.90
CA ALA A 188 -18.25 10.36 9.55
C ALA A 188 -18.72 11.39 10.59
N GLY A 189 -17.92 12.43 10.89
CA GLY A 189 -18.20 13.41 11.94
C GLY A 189 -17.92 12.90 13.37
N ASP A 190 -17.30 11.73 13.53
CA ASP A 190 -16.96 11.16 14.83
C ASP A 190 -15.59 11.69 15.30
N THR A 191 -15.64 12.87 15.91
CA THR A 191 -14.44 13.59 16.36
C THR A 191 -13.69 12.83 17.47
N ALA A 192 -14.41 12.18 18.38
CA ALA A 192 -13.79 11.45 19.49
C ALA A 192 -12.99 10.23 18.99
N LYS A 193 -13.56 9.48 18.05
CA LYS A 193 -12.87 8.33 17.42
C LYS A 193 -11.69 8.79 16.57
N ALA A 194 -11.84 9.90 15.84
CA ALA A 194 -10.74 10.51 15.09
C ALA A 194 -9.56 10.90 15.99
N GLU A 195 -9.82 11.56 17.13
CA GLU A 195 -8.80 11.93 18.11
C GLU A 195 -8.08 10.71 18.70
N SER A 196 -8.83 9.63 19.00
CA SER A 196 -8.27 8.38 19.51
C SER A 196 -7.28 7.75 18.51
N TYR A 197 -7.65 7.67 17.23
CA TYR A 197 -6.77 7.14 16.21
C TYR A 197 -5.60 8.07 15.86
N ALA A 198 -5.78 9.40 15.97
CA ALA A 198 -4.70 10.36 15.86
C ALA A 198 -3.64 10.14 16.96
N ALA A 199 -4.09 9.94 18.20
CA ALA A 199 -3.21 9.63 19.32
C ALA A 199 -2.51 8.27 19.15
N LEU A 200 -3.22 7.26 18.63
CA LEU A 200 -2.64 5.97 18.30
C LEU A 200 -1.52 6.13 17.26
N ALA A 201 -1.78 6.75 16.11
CA ALA A 201 -0.79 6.95 15.06
C ALA A 201 0.47 7.66 15.58
N LYS A 202 0.29 8.74 16.35
CA LYS A 202 1.41 9.46 17.02
C LYS A 202 2.21 8.56 17.96
N ARG A 203 1.54 7.69 18.72
CA ARG A 203 2.21 6.74 19.62
C ARG A 203 3.01 5.68 18.86
N LEU A 204 2.44 5.14 17.77
CA LEU A 204 3.12 4.13 16.94
C LEU A 204 4.37 4.69 16.28
N TRP A 205 4.32 5.96 15.85
CA TRP A 205 5.44 6.68 15.23
C TRP A 205 6.11 7.68 16.16
N ALA A 206 6.14 7.40 17.48
CA ALA A 206 6.74 8.31 18.46
C ALA A 206 8.25 8.54 18.26
N ARG A 207 8.90 7.68 17.47
CA ARG A 207 10.33 7.75 17.13
C ARG A 207 10.57 8.04 15.65
N ALA A 208 9.53 8.31 14.87
CA ALA A 208 9.67 8.60 13.45
C ALA A 208 10.52 9.86 13.24
N ASP A 209 11.13 9.94 12.06
CA ASP A 209 11.83 11.15 11.66
C ASP A 209 10.85 12.32 11.58
N ARG A 210 11.34 13.54 11.80
CA ARG A 210 10.50 14.74 11.81
C ARG A 210 9.79 14.91 10.45
N GLY A 211 8.48 15.12 10.47
CA GLY A 211 7.67 15.33 9.26
C GLY A 211 7.17 14.04 8.60
N ALA A 212 7.72 12.87 8.95
CA ALA A 212 7.35 11.62 8.31
C ALA A 212 5.87 11.27 8.49
N LEU A 213 5.32 11.47 9.70
CA LEU A 213 3.92 11.18 9.99
C LEU A 213 2.98 12.12 9.24
N GLU A 214 3.34 13.41 9.18
CA GLU A 214 2.61 14.43 8.44
C GLU A 214 2.60 14.15 6.93
N ASP A 215 3.73 13.72 6.37
CA ASP A 215 3.84 13.34 4.95
C ASP A 215 2.97 12.12 4.63
N LEU A 216 2.96 11.11 5.51
CA LEU A 216 2.10 9.94 5.37
C LEU A 216 0.62 10.32 5.45
N GLU A 217 0.25 11.15 6.43
CA GLU A 217 -1.12 11.65 6.57
C GLU A 217 -1.54 12.46 5.34
N GLY A 218 -0.70 13.35 4.85
CA GLY A 218 -0.95 14.16 3.66
C GLY A 218 -1.25 13.29 2.43
N TRP A 219 -0.49 12.22 2.23
CA TRP A 219 -0.77 11.28 1.14
C TRP A 219 -2.11 10.55 1.31
N LEU A 220 -2.41 10.03 2.51
CA LEU A 220 -3.69 9.35 2.77
C LEU A 220 -4.88 10.29 2.58
N ARG A 221 -4.76 11.55 3.00
CA ARG A 221 -5.78 12.58 2.75
C ARG A 221 -5.95 12.87 1.26
N GLY A 222 -4.87 12.85 0.47
CA GLY A 222 -4.94 12.93 -0.98
C GLY A 222 -5.76 11.79 -1.60
N LEU A 223 -5.57 10.55 -1.13
CA LEU A 223 -6.39 9.41 -1.57
C LEU A 223 -7.86 9.59 -1.20
N ALA A 224 -8.15 9.96 0.05
CA ALA A 224 -9.50 10.15 0.54
C ALA A 224 -10.23 11.26 -0.22
N ALA A 225 -9.57 12.41 -0.44
CA ALA A 225 -10.13 13.50 -1.22
C ALA A 225 -10.49 13.06 -2.64
N ALA A 226 -9.67 12.23 -3.27
CA ALA A 226 -9.95 11.71 -4.61
C ALA A 226 -11.12 10.71 -4.66
N GLY A 227 -11.46 10.08 -3.54
CA GLY A 227 -12.59 9.15 -3.42
C GLY A 227 -13.89 9.83 -3.01
N PHE A 228 -13.89 10.52 -1.87
CA PHE A 228 -15.09 11.09 -1.24
C PHE A 228 -15.54 12.44 -1.83
N ASN A 229 -14.68 13.16 -2.56
CA ASN A 229 -15.09 14.39 -3.25
C ASN A 229 -15.59 14.16 -4.69
N ARG A 230 -15.56 12.91 -5.19
CA ARG A 230 -16.20 12.59 -6.47
C ARG A 230 -17.72 12.61 -6.25
N SER A 231 -18.39 13.61 -6.81
CA SER A 231 -19.85 13.60 -6.89
C SER A 231 -20.31 12.27 -7.53
N PRO A 232 -21.36 11.61 -7.02
CA PRO A 232 -21.85 10.38 -7.63
C PRO A 232 -22.21 10.68 -9.09
N SER A 233 -21.54 10.01 -10.02
CA SER A 233 -21.88 10.08 -11.45
C SER A 233 -23.34 9.68 -11.58
N SER A 234 -24.19 10.66 -11.89
CA SER A 234 -25.61 10.49 -12.14
C SER A 234 -25.81 9.77 -13.47
N THR A 235 -25.54 8.47 -13.49
CA THR A 235 -25.90 7.57 -14.58
C THR A 235 -26.54 6.31 -14.02
N VAL A 236 -27.66 6.52 -13.32
CA VAL A 236 -28.72 5.51 -13.29
C VAL A 236 -29.59 5.77 -14.51
N SER A 237 -29.20 5.18 -15.63
CA SER A 237 -30.11 5.03 -16.76
C SER A 237 -31.13 3.97 -16.35
N ARG A 238 -32.33 4.41 -16.01
CA ARG A 238 -33.48 3.51 -15.84
C ARG A 238 -33.72 2.81 -17.18
N LYS A 239 -33.66 1.49 -17.17
CA LYS A 239 -34.41 0.65 -18.11
C LYS A 239 -35.53 0.01 -17.34
#